data_AF-S3K2J3-F1
#
_entry.id   AF-S3K2J3-F1
#
_cell.length_a   1.000
_cell.length_b   1.000
_cell.length_c   1.000
_cell.angle_alpha   90.00
_cell.angle_beta   90.00
_cell.angle_gamma   90.00
#
_symmetry.space_group_name_H-M   'P 1'
#
loop_
_entity.id
_entity.type
_entity.pdbx_description
1 polymer ?
#
loop_
_entity_poly.entity_id
_entity_poly.type
_entity_poly.pdbx_seq_one_letter_code
_entity_poly.pdbx_strand_id
1 'polypeptide(L)'
;MKKRFWLYWKTGHQRNYENGTMKPAKKTELYIKIFSLAVFAVLLIAAAEDFYRFRVCFDAGKRIPSFSDAVPVRFLLYGSSGDTVSAAFYLFDSAHKELAAVERSWKGDSLVVEFAGAQFGGKTVYFPLCIYASGSGVPPHKSYRSGTPLSRYYMRRQTCLLYNYTGYEKDFYRLARYALRPFFGLSQRLSGAPHSKHVYLSLSACTPGKMYVIKTDSQGGLEVRAE
;
A
#
# COMPACT_ATOMS: atom_id res chain seq x y z
N MET A 1 -26.33 32.21 66.31
CA MET A 1 -26.13 30.83 66.80
C MET A 1 -25.68 29.94 65.65
N LYS A 2 -24.70 29.05 65.90
CA LYS A 2 -24.16 27.97 65.03
C LYS A 2 -23.30 28.43 63.84
N LYS A 3 -22.13 27.86 63.55
CA LYS A 3 -21.17 26.97 64.23
C LYS A 3 -19.87 27.12 63.41
N ARG A 4 -18.72 27.31 64.07
CA ARG A 4 -17.39 27.20 63.45
C ARG A 4 -17.18 25.77 62.95
N PHE A 5 -16.65 25.62 61.73
CA PHE A 5 -16.02 24.37 61.29
C PHE A 5 -14.55 24.66 61.00
N TRP A 6 -13.70 24.23 61.93
CA TRP A 6 -12.29 24.03 61.69
C TRP A 6 -12.12 22.62 61.16
N LEU A 7 -11.59 22.47 59.94
CA LEU A 7 -10.96 21.23 59.52
C LEU A 7 -9.52 21.56 59.11
N TYR A 8 -8.63 21.31 60.05
CA TYR A 8 -7.20 21.28 59.86
C TYR A 8 -6.87 20.01 59.07
N TRP A 9 -6.37 20.16 57.84
CA TRP A 9 -5.64 19.08 57.19
C TRP A 9 -4.21 19.54 56.95
N LYS A 10 -3.35 19.03 57.84
CA LYS A 10 -1.93 19.32 57.94
C LYS A 10 -1.17 18.28 57.12
N THR A 11 -0.84 18.59 55.87
CA THR A 11 0.29 18.00 55.11
C THR A 11 0.66 18.94 53.96
N GLY A 12 1.12 20.14 54.32
CA GLY A 12 1.68 21.09 53.36
C GLY A 12 3.13 20.74 53.05
N HIS A 13 3.35 19.99 51.97
CA HIS A 13 4.57 20.14 51.18
C HIS A 13 4.65 21.61 50.76
N GLN A 14 5.69 22.34 51.19
CA GLN A 14 5.96 23.70 50.71
C GLN A 14 6.04 23.70 49.19
N ARG A 15 4.98 24.18 48.54
CA ARG A 15 4.96 24.54 47.12
C ARG A 15 5.37 26.01 47.07
N ASN A 16 6.61 26.27 46.62
CA ASN A 16 7.07 27.63 46.34
C ASN A 16 6.25 28.19 45.17
N TYR A 17 5.34 29.11 45.49
CA TYR A 17 4.63 29.95 44.53
C TYR A 17 5.45 31.22 44.32
N GLU A 18 6.23 31.27 43.24
CA GLU A 18 6.71 32.53 42.68
C GLU A 18 6.10 32.67 41.28
N ASN A 19 5.29 33.72 41.10
CA ASN A 19 4.78 34.25 39.83
C ASN A 19 3.88 33.30 39.01
N GLY A 20 2.67 33.02 39.53
CA GLY A 20 1.44 32.77 38.75
C GLY A 20 1.43 31.64 37.71
N THR A 21 2.52 30.91 37.55
CA THR A 21 2.71 29.86 36.56
C THR A 21 3.19 28.62 37.31
N MET A 22 2.42 27.54 37.21
CA MET A 22 2.74 26.28 37.86
C MET A 22 3.98 25.69 37.18
N LYS A 23 5.19 25.99 37.70
CA LYS A 23 6.43 25.38 37.20
C LYS A 23 6.30 23.86 37.36
N PRO A 24 6.32 23.07 36.27
CA PRO A 24 6.33 21.62 36.38
C PRO A 24 7.52 21.21 37.25
N ALA A 25 7.33 20.24 38.15
CA ALA A 25 8.42 19.75 38.99
C ALA A 25 9.61 19.37 38.09
N LYS A 26 10.86 19.70 38.48
CA LYS A 26 12.07 19.47 37.65
C LYS A 26 12.14 18.08 37.00
N LYS A 27 11.58 17.06 37.66
CA LYS A 27 11.45 15.69 37.14
C LYS A 27 10.52 15.61 35.91
N THR A 28 9.38 16.29 35.93
CA THR A 28 8.40 16.32 34.82
C THR A 28 8.98 16.97 33.57
N GLU A 29 9.75 18.06 33.69
CA GLU A 29 10.44 18.66 32.53
C GLU A 29 11.50 17.73 31.94
N LEU A 30 12.25 17.02 32.79
CA LEU A 30 13.23 16.05 32.35
C LEU A 30 12.57 14.90 31.58
N TYR A 31 11.45 14.37 32.08
CA TYR A 31 10.68 13.33 31.37
C TYR A 31 10.18 13.79 30.02
N ILE A 32 9.64 15.02 29.93
CA ILE A 32 9.17 15.58 28.66
C ILE A 32 10.32 15.70 27.65
N LYS A 33 11.50 16.16 28.08
CA LYS A 33 12.69 16.28 27.23
C LYS A 33 13.22 14.93 26.75
N ILE A 34 13.26 13.92 27.62
CA ILE A 34 13.68 12.57 27.24
C ILE A 34 12.68 11.95 26.26
N PHE A 35 11.39 12.08 26.55
CA PHE A 35 10.35 11.57 25.67
C PHE A 35 10.37 12.24 24.30
N SER A 36 10.51 13.57 24.24
CA SER A 36 10.59 14.29 22.96
C SER A 36 11.83 13.90 22.16
N LEU A 37 12.99 13.73 22.81
CA LEU A 37 14.21 13.26 22.17
C LEU A 37 14.04 11.84 21.61
N ALA A 38 13.39 10.94 22.37
CA ALA A 38 13.13 9.57 21.95
C ALA A 38 12.19 9.53 20.73
N VAL A 39 11.09 10.29 20.77
CA VAL A 39 10.17 10.41 19.62
C VAL A 39 10.89 10.98 18.40
N PHE A 40 11.70 12.03 18.58
CA PHE A 40 12.46 12.63 17.49
C PHE A 40 13.47 11.65 16.88
N ALA A 41 14.19 10.88 17.71
CA ALA A 41 15.12 9.85 17.23
C ALA A 41 14.40 8.76 16.41
N VAL A 42 13.22 8.30 16.87
CA VAL A 42 12.40 7.32 16.12
C VAL A 42 11.95 7.88 14.78
N LEU A 43 11.51 9.15 14.74
CA LEU A 43 11.11 9.82 13.49
C LEU A 43 12.29 9.98 12.53
N LEU A 44 13.49 10.31 13.03
CA LEU A 44 14.70 10.41 12.22
C LEU A 44 15.10 9.06 11.61
N ILE A 45 15.05 7.98 12.39
CA ILE A 45 15.34 6.63 11.89
C ILE A 45 14.34 6.25 10.79
N ALA A 46 13.05 6.49 11.03
CA ALA A 46 12.00 6.23 10.04
C ALA A 46 12.21 7.06 8.76
N ALA A 47 12.59 8.32 8.88
CA ALA A 47 12.89 9.19 7.74
C ALA A 47 14.14 8.73 6.97
N ALA A 48 15.20 8.33 7.67
CA ALA A 48 16.43 7.82 7.05
C ALA A 48 16.18 6.50 6.31
N GLU A 49 15.38 5.59 6.89
CA GLU A 49 14.97 4.34 6.25
C GLU A 49 14.15 4.61 4.98
N ASP A 50 13.21 5.56 5.05
CA ASP A 50 12.38 5.95 3.91
C ASP A 50 13.22 6.57 2.79
N PHE A 51 14.18 7.44 3.14
CA PHE A 51 15.12 8.04 2.19
C PHE A 51 16.05 7.01 1.54
N TYR A 52 16.62 6.09 2.32
CA TYR A 52 17.47 5.02 1.79
C TYR A 52 16.70 4.16 0.79
N ARG A 53 15.46 3.77 1.12
CA ARG A 53 14.60 2.99 0.23
C ARG A 53 14.23 3.76 -1.03
N PHE A 54 13.86 5.03 -0.89
CA PHE A 54 13.56 5.90 -2.03
C PHE A 54 14.76 5.96 -2.98
N ARG A 55 15.97 6.18 -2.46
CA ARG A 55 17.19 6.21 -3.27
C ARG A 55 17.42 4.89 -4.00
N VAL A 56 17.30 3.76 -3.31
CA VAL A 56 17.46 2.43 -3.91
C VAL A 56 16.42 2.18 -5.02
N CYS A 57 15.17 2.63 -4.83
CA CYS A 57 14.11 2.49 -5.84
C CYS A 57 14.30 3.45 -7.01
N PHE A 58 14.79 4.67 -6.75
CA PHE A 58 15.12 5.65 -7.78
C PHE A 58 16.27 5.12 -8.67
N ASP A 59 17.31 4.55 -8.08
CA ASP A 59 18.42 3.93 -8.79
C ASP A 59 17.98 2.66 -9.55
N ALA A 60 17.03 1.89 -9.01
CA ALA A 60 16.42 0.76 -9.71
C ALA A 60 15.59 1.23 -10.92
N GLY A 61 14.73 2.23 -10.76
CA GLY A 61 13.89 2.79 -11.82
C GLY A 61 14.69 3.37 -12.98
N LYS A 62 15.87 3.96 -12.70
CA LYS A 62 16.79 4.43 -13.74
C LYS A 62 17.42 3.31 -14.56
N ARG A 63 17.69 2.16 -13.94
CA ARG A 63 18.39 1.02 -14.57
C ARG A 63 17.46 0.13 -15.39
N ILE A 64 16.18 0.07 -15.04
CA ILE A 64 15.22 -0.79 -15.70
C ILE A 64 14.98 -0.33 -17.16
N PRO A 65 15.01 -1.28 -18.13
CA PRO A 65 14.73 -0.95 -19.52
C PRO A 65 13.31 -0.38 -19.68
N SER A 66 13.11 0.46 -20.69
CA SER A 66 11.75 0.85 -21.07
C SER A 66 11.06 -0.35 -21.73
N PHE A 67 9.82 -0.64 -21.35
CA PHE A 67 9.02 -1.67 -21.98
C PHE A 67 7.57 -1.21 -22.10
N SER A 68 6.93 -1.53 -23.23
CA SER A 68 5.56 -1.16 -23.56
C SER A 68 4.55 -2.27 -23.29
N ASP A 69 4.99 -3.54 -23.31
CA ASP A 69 4.09 -4.68 -23.49
C ASP A 69 4.32 -5.78 -22.44
N ALA A 70 4.17 -5.43 -21.16
CA ALA A 70 4.01 -6.48 -20.15
C ALA A 70 2.52 -6.78 -19.99
N VAL A 71 2.15 -8.05 -20.17
CA VAL A 71 0.81 -8.56 -19.87
C VAL A 71 0.85 -9.18 -18.47
N PRO A 72 0.49 -8.43 -17.40
CA PRO A 72 0.57 -8.98 -16.05
C PRO A 72 -0.54 -9.97 -15.71
N VAL A 73 -1.74 -9.85 -16.32
CA VAL A 73 -2.93 -10.63 -15.91
C VAL A 73 -3.84 -10.92 -17.11
N ARG A 74 -4.22 -12.18 -17.28
CA ARG A 74 -5.39 -12.61 -18.06
C ARG A 74 -6.49 -13.08 -17.14
N PHE A 75 -7.75 -12.98 -17.56
CA PHE A 75 -8.84 -13.49 -16.76
C PHE A 75 -10.04 -13.95 -17.59
N LEU A 76 -10.80 -14.87 -17.01
CA LEU A 76 -12.07 -15.39 -17.51
C LEU A 76 -13.12 -15.16 -16.44
N LEU A 77 -14.17 -14.41 -16.77
CA LEU A 77 -15.36 -14.32 -15.91
C LEU A 77 -16.29 -15.47 -16.26
N TYR A 78 -16.61 -16.34 -15.32
CA TYR A 78 -17.59 -17.41 -15.56
C TYR A 78 -19.02 -16.90 -15.51
N GLY A 79 -19.28 -15.93 -14.62
CA GLY A 79 -20.59 -15.33 -14.44
C GLY A 79 -20.84 -14.95 -12.98
N SER A 80 -22.06 -14.49 -12.72
CA SER A 80 -22.56 -14.20 -11.39
C SER A 80 -23.77 -15.08 -11.07
N SER A 81 -23.88 -15.49 -9.81
CA SER A 81 -25.04 -16.20 -9.27
C SER A 81 -25.31 -15.66 -7.87
N GLY A 82 -26.53 -15.18 -7.63
CA GLY A 82 -26.89 -14.50 -6.39
C GLY A 82 -25.97 -13.29 -6.13
N ASP A 83 -25.33 -13.27 -4.97
CA ASP A 83 -24.36 -12.25 -4.55
C ASP A 83 -22.90 -12.72 -4.71
N THR A 84 -22.64 -13.58 -5.70
CA THR A 84 -21.29 -14.12 -5.96
C THR A 84 -20.90 -14.00 -7.42
N VAL A 85 -19.62 -13.68 -7.66
CA VAL A 85 -19.00 -13.67 -8.98
C VAL A 85 -17.86 -14.68 -9.00
N SER A 86 -17.84 -15.53 -10.01
CA SER A 86 -16.81 -16.56 -10.22
C SER A 86 -15.93 -16.21 -11.39
N ALA A 87 -14.62 -16.37 -11.21
CA ALA A 87 -13.64 -16.06 -12.24
C ALA A 87 -12.33 -16.84 -12.05
N ALA A 88 -11.59 -17.00 -13.14
CA ALA A 88 -10.21 -17.44 -13.15
C ALA A 88 -9.28 -16.30 -13.57
N PHE A 89 -8.20 -16.11 -12.85
CA PHE A 89 -7.15 -15.14 -13.15
C PHE A 89 -5.82 -15.84 -13.32
N TYR A 90 -5.14 -15.53 -14.40
CA TYR A 90 -3.86 -16.12 -14.79
C TYR A 90 -2.80 -15.03 -14.79
N LEU A 91 -1.75 -15.22 -14.00
CA LEU A 91 -0.59 -14.33 -13.94
C LEU A 91 0.47 -14.86 -14.89
N PHE A 92 0.96 -14.00 -15.78
CA PHE A 92 2.02 -14.32 -16.71
C PHE A 92 3.24 -13.46 -16.42
N ASP A 93 4.43 -13.98 -16.73
CA ASP A 93 5.61 -13.14 -16.87
C ASP A 93 5.60 -12.40 -18.23
N SER A 94 6.52 -11.46 -18.39
CA SER A 94 6.68 -10.72 -19.67
C SER A 94 7.17 -11.60 -20.84
N ALA A 95 7.51 -12.87 -20.62
CA ALA A 95 7.81 -13.85 -21.66
C ALA A 95 6.63 -14.81 -21.91
N HIS A 96 5.42 -14.47 -21.41
CA HIS A 96 4.19 -15.26 -21.52
C HIS A 96 4.26 -16.64 -20.84
N LYS A 97 5.16 -16.84 -19.88
CA LYS A 97 5.16 -18.01 -19.02
C LYS A 97 4.16 -17.81 -17.87
N GLU A 98 3.28 -18.78 -17.68
CA GLU A 98 2.35 -18.75 -16.55
C GLU A 98 3.11 -18.88 -15.22
N LEU A 99 2.83 -17.95 -14.30
CA LEU A 99 3.37 -17.94 -12.93
C LEU A 99 2.39 -18.59 -11.95
N ALA A 100 1.09 -18.32 -12.10
CA ALA A 100 0.04 -18.86 -11.26
C ALA A 100 -1.34 -18.66 -11.88
N ALA A 101 -2.26 -19.57 -11.56
CA ALA A 101 -3.69 -19.42 -11.76
C ALA A 101 -4.43 -19.28 -10.43
N VAL A 102 -5.41 -18.38 -10.38
CA VAL A 102 -6.28 -18.12 -9.23
C VAL A 102 -7.72 -18.25 -9.69
N GLU A 103 -8.34 -19.38 -9.39
CA GLU A 103 -9.73 -19.66 -9.70
C GLU A 103 -10.54 -19.75 -8.40
N ARG A 104 -11.56 -18.90 -8.27
CA ARG A 104 -12.46 -18.91 -7.11
C ARG A 104 -13.72 -18.08 -7.35
N SER A 105 -14.61 -18.11 -6.36
CA SER A 105 -15.72 -17.17 -6.24
C SER A 105 -15.43 -16.10 -5.19
N TRP A 106 -15.95 -14.90 -5.43
CA TRP A 106 -15.96 -13.79 -4.48
C TRP A 106 -17.39 -13.35 -4.22
N LYS A 107 -17.67 -12.94 -2.99
CA LYS A 107 -18.98 -12.42 -2.57
C LYS A 107 -19.09 -10.93 -2.88
N GLY A 108 -19.95 -10.59 -3.83
CA GLY A 108 -20.31 -9.25 -4.26
C GLY A 108 -20.87 -9.26 -5.68
N ASP A 109 -21.19 -8.08 -6.21
CA ASP A 109 -21.93 -7.92 -7.47
C ASP A 109 -20.98 -7.88 -8.69
N SER A 110 -19.75 -7.43 -8.47
CA SER A 110 -18.73 -7.26 -9.51
C SER A 110 -17.33 -7.50 -8.94
N LEU A 111 -16.35 -7.72 -9.82
CA LEU A 111 -14.94 -7.84 -9.43
C LEU A 111 -14.17 -6.57 -9.75
N VAL A 112 -13.21 -6.26 -8.89
CA VAL A 112 -12.23 -5.20 -9.07
C VAL A 112 -10.83 -5.80 -8.93
N VAL A 113 -9.95 -5.45 -9.86
CA VAL A 113 -8.53 -5.76 -9.80
C VAL A 113 -7.78 -4.49 -9.45
N GLU A 114 -7.04 -4.53 -8.36
CA GLU A 114 -6.19 -3.43 -7.92
C GLU A 114 -4.75 -3.64 -8.36
N PHE A 115 -4.17 -2.58 -8.91
CA PHE A 115 -2.76 -2.50 -9.28
C PHE A 115 -2.08 -1.40 -8.49
N ALA A 116 -0.88 -1.69 -7.99
CA ALA A 116 0.01 -0.70 -7.43
C ALA A 116 1.14 -0.41 -8.43
N GLY A 117 1.36 0.86 -8.72
CA GLY A 117 2.37 1.37 -9.65
C GLY A 117 3.50 2.07 -8.90
N ALA A 118 4.74 1.86 -9.35
CA ALA A 118 5.90 2.64 -8.94
C ALA A 118 6.34 3.54 -10.10
N GLN A 119 6.38 4.85 -9.86
CA GLN A 119 6.73 5.85 -10.86
C GLN A 119 8.11 6.46 -10.55
N PHE A 120 9.10 6.13 -11.38
CA PHE A 120 10.48 6.60 -11.24
C PHE A 120 11.07 6.91 -12.62
N GLY A 121 11.81 8.02 -12.74
CA GLY A 121 12.49 8.39 -13.99
C GLY A 121 11.55 8.57 -15.19
N GLY A 122 10.31 9.01 -14.96
CA GLY A 122 9.28 9.18 -16.00
C GLY A 122 8.59 7.88 -16.44
N LYS A 123 8.95 6.73 -15.87
CA LYS A 123 8.36 5.43 -16.18
C LYS A 123 7.46 4.96 -15.03
N THR A 124 6.36 4.30 -15.35
CA THR A 124 5.47 3.67 -14.37
C THR A 124 5.48 2.16 -14.58
N VAL A 125 5.79 1.42 -13.52
CA VAL A 125 5.72 -0.05 -13.52
C VAL A 125 4.58 -0.49 -12.61
N TYR A 126 3.63 -1.25 -13.14
CA TYR A 126 2.46 -1.73 -12.38
C TYR A 126 2.64 -3.15 -11.86
N PHE A 127 2.06 -3.43 -10.70
CA PHE A 127 2.10 -4.72 -10.03
C PHE A 127 0.69 -5.09 -9.57
N PRO A 128 0.16 -6.28 -9.92
CA PRO A 128 -1.13 -6.74 -9.43
C PRO A 128 -1.12 -6.87 -7.91
N LEU A 129 -1.94 -6.09 -7.21
CA LEU A 129 -1.97 -6.08 -5.75
C LEU A 129 -3.01 -7.08 -5.23
N CYS A 130 -4.27 -6.94 -5.63
CA CYS A 130 -5.39 -7.68 -5.05
C CYS A 130 -6.57 -7.82 -6.01
N ILE A 131 -7.33 -8.91 -5.88
CA ILE A 131 -8.64 -9.10 -6.51
C ILE A 131 -9.70 -9.15 -5.44
N TYR A 132 -10.67 -8.26 -5.48
CA TYR A 132 -11.78 -8.25 -4.53
C TYR A 132 -13.11 -7.98 -5.22
N ALA A 133 -14.20 -8.31 -4.53
CA ALA A 133 -15.53 -8.00 -5.01
C ALA A 133 -16.01 -6.63 -4.51
N SER A 134 -16.75 -5.94 -5.38
CA SER A 134 -17.45 -4.68 -5.13
C SER A 134 -18.94 -4.91 -5.31
N GLY A 135 -19.77 -4.34 -4.43
CA GLY A 135 -21.22 -4.50 -4.50
C GLY A 135 -21.97 -3.76 -3.40
N SER A 136 -23.27 -3.60 -3.60
CA SER A 136 -24.22 -2.82 -2.80
C SER A 136 -24.31 -3.22 -1.31
N GLY A 137 -23.80 -4.39 -0.93
CA GLY A 137 -23.73 -4.88 0.46
C GLY A 137 -22.33 -5.01 1.06
N VAL A 138 -21.26 -4.64 0.34
CA VAL A 138 -19.87 -4.83 0.82
C VAL A 138 -19.20 -3.47 1.08
N PRO A 139 -18.94 -3.10 2.34
CA PRO A 139 -18.19 -1.88 2.65
C PRO A 139 -16.82 -1.91 1.97
N PRO A 140 -16.34 -0.80 1.38
CA PRO A 140 -15.06 -0.76 0.65
C PRO A 140 -13.88 -1.31 1.47
N HIS A 141 -13.90 -1.03 2.77
CA HIS A 141 -12.87 -1.45 3.71
C HIS A 141 -12.91 -2.97 4.04
N LYS A 142 -14.08 -3.62 3.91
CA LYS A 142 -14.24 -5.07 4.03
C LYS A 142 -13.86 -5.78 2.74
N SER A 143 -14.21 -5.22 1.58
CA SER A 143 -13.82 -5.74 0.25
C SER A 143 -12.31 -5.98 0.16
N TYR A 144 -11.51 -4.98 0.56
CA TYR A 144 -10.05 -5.08 0.55
C TYR A 144 -9.50 -6.18 1.47
N ARG A 145 -10.08 -6.38 2.67
CA ARG A 145 -9.64 -7.42 3.61
C ARG A 145 -10.03 -8.84 3.18
N SER A 146 -11.11 -8.99 2.41
CA SER A 146 -11.55 -10.28 1.85
C SER A 146 -10.94 -10.59 0.48
N GLY A 147 -10.16 -9.66 -0.08
CA GLY A 147 -9.56 -9.80 -1.39
C GLY A 147 -8.49 -10.89 -1.44
N THR A 148 -8.19 -11.34 -2.66
CA THR A 148 -7.12 -12.31 -2.92
C THR A 148 -5.85 -11.55 -3.26
N PRO A 149 -4.83 -11.55 -2.37
CA PRO A 149 -3.57 -10.89 -2.66
C PRO A 149 -2.82 -11.63 -3.76
N LEU A 150 -2.33 -10.88 -4.75
CA LEU A 150 -1.63 -11.42 -5.91
C LEU A 150 -0.10 -11.37 -5.78
N SER A 151 0.43 -10.48 -4.93
CA SER A 151 1.87 -10.29 -4.73
C SER A 151 2.65 -11.56 -4.39
N ARG A 152 2.03 -12.48 -3.66
CA ARG A 152 2.61 -13.79 -3.29
C ARG A 152 2.93 -14.71 -4.47
N TYR A 153 2.30 -14.52 -5.62
CA TYR A 153 2.48 -15.40 -6.77
C TYR A 153 3.65 -15.00 -7.67
N TYR A 154 4.03 -13.71 -7.67
CA TYR A 154 5.14 -13.22 -8.47
C TYR A 154 6.33 -12.69 -7.64
N MET A 155 6.18 -12.47 -6.34
CA MET A 155 7.28 -12.12 -5.44
C MET A 155 7.78 -13.35 -4.69
N ARG A 156 9.00 -13.80 -4.97
CA ARG A 156 9.61 -14.98 -4.34
C ARG A 156 11.07 -14.73 -4.03
N ARG A 157 11.56 -15.11 -2.83
CA ARG A 157 13.00 -15.05 -2.46
C ARG A 157 13.70 -13.72 -2.82
N GLN A 158 13.05 -12.58 -2.58
CA GLN A 158 13.57 -11.24 -2.91
C GLN A 158 13.75 -10.94 -4.42
N THR A 159 13.05 -11.68 -5.28
CA THR A 159 12.96 -11.42 -6.72
C THR A 159 11.51 -11.21 -7.13
N CYS A 160 11.32 -10.49 -8.24
CA CYS A 160 10.04 -10.32 -8.90
C CYS A 160 10.06 -11.07 -10.23
N LEU A 161 9.16 -12.02 -10.40
CA LEU A 161 9.07 -12.90 -11.57
C LEU A 161 8.11 -12.38 -12.64
N LEU A 162 7.35 -11.33 -12.35
CA LEU A 162 6.37 -10.75 -13.28
C LEU A 162 7.03 -10.19 -14.55
N TYR A 163 8.26 -9.72 -14.41
CA TYR A 163 9.04 -9.12 -15.49
C TYR A 163 10.28 -9.99 -15.71
N ASN A 164 10.28 -10.75 -16.80
CA ASN A 164 11.36 -11.63 -17.21
C ASN A 164 12.48 -10.83 -17.90
N TYR A 165 13.22 -10.06 -17.10
CA TYR A 165 14.44 -9.38 -17.53
C TYR A 165 15.61 -9.90 -16.72
N THR A 166 16.45 -10.69 -17.37
CA THR A 166 17.65 -11.29 -16.78
C THR A 166 18.53 -10.23 -16.11
N GLY A 167 18.77 -10.39 -14.81
CA GLY A 167 19.64 -9.50 -14.03
C GLY A 167 18.95 -8.30 -13.38
N TYR A 168 17.66 -8.06 -13.66
CA TYR A 168 16.87 -6.97 -13.09
C TYR A 168 15.83 -7.42 -12.07
N GLU A 169 15.75 -8.71 -11.75
CA GLU A 169 14.69 -9.29 -10.93
C GLU A 169 14.66 -8.71 -9.51
N LYS A 170 15.85 -8.35 -8.97
CA LYS A 170 15.99 -7.67 -7.68
C LYS A 170 15.54 -6.21 -7.73
N ASP A 171 15.72 -5.54 -8.86
CA ASP A 171 15.32 -4.16 -9.05
C ASP A 171 13.79 -4.06 -9.18
N PHE A 172 13.18 -4.96 -9.95
CA PHE A 172 11.72 -5.10 -9.96
C PHE A 172 11.14 -5.48 -8.60
N TYR A 173 11.83 -6.32 -7.81
CA TYR A 173 11.42 -6.62 -6.44
C TYR A 173 11.41 -5.39 -5.54
N ARG A 174 12.44 -4.53 -5.64
CA ARG A 174 12.52 -3.26 -4.88
C ARG A 174 11.37 -2.33 -5.25
N LEU A 175 11.10 -2.17 -6.55
CA LEU A 175 9.97 -1.38 -7.04
C LEU A 175 8.63 -1.94 -6.59
N ALA A 176 8.42 -3.26 -6.71
CA ALA A 176 7.20 -3.91 -6.24
C ALA A 176 6.98 -3.69 -4.75
N ARG A 177 8.03 -3.86 -3.93
CA ARG A 177 7.94 -3.64 -2.48
C ARG A 177 7.65 -2.19 -2.13
N TYR A 178 8.15 -1.24 -2.92
CA TYR A 178 7.84 0.18 -2.77
C TYR A 178 6.37 0.47 -3.12
N ALA A 179 5.89 -0.06 -4.25
CA ALA A 179 4.53 0.15 -4.73
C ALA A 179 3.46 -0.48 -3.82
N LEU A 180 3.69 -1.70 -3.33
CA LEU A 180 2.71 -2.48 -2.56
C LEU A 180 2.62 -2.07 -1.08
N ARG A 181 3.33 -1.02 -0.65
CA ARG A 181 3.42 -0.66 0.78
C ARG A 181 2.14 0.06 1.23
N PRO A 182 1.46 -0.42 2.29
CA PRO A 182 0.20 0.17 2.76
C PRO A 182 0.39 1.51 3.50
N PHE A 183 1.58 1.77 4.04
CA PHE A 183 1.90 3.02 4.75
C PHE A 183 2.70 3.95 3.85
N PHE A 184 2.06 5.04 3.43
CA PHE A 184 2.64 6.18 2.72
C PHE A 184 3.91 6.67 3.43
N GLY A 185 5.07 6.50 2.79
CA GLY A 185 6.32 7.09 3.25
C GLY A 185 6.27 8.62 3.13
N LEU A 186 6.91 9.34 4.06
CA LEU A 186 7.07 10.80 4.00
C LEU A 186 7.68 11.25 2.66
N SER A 187 8.55 10.43 2.06
CA SER A 187 9.18 10.67 0.75
C SER A 187 8.19 10.77 -0.41
N GLN A 188 7.00 10.15 -0.33
CA GLN A 188 5.99 10.23 -1.39
C GLN A 188 5.27 11.58 -1.46
N ARG A 189 5.39 12.41 -0.41
CA ARG A 189 4.68 13.71 -0.31
C ARG A 189 5.59 14.92 -0.49
N LEU A 190 6.89 14.78 -0.24
CA LEU A 190 7.85 15.89 -0.32
C LEU A 190 8.22 16.29 -1.75
N SER A 191 8.10 15.38 -2.72
CA SER A 191 8.50 15.61 -4.13
C SER A 191 7.40 16.20 -5.02
N GLY A 192 6.24 16.61 -4.48
CA GLY A 192 5.15 17.22 -5.25
C GLY A 192 4.37 16.26 -6.18
N ALA A 193 4.93 15.12 -6.57
CA ALA A 193 4.27 14.06 -7.32
C ALA A 193 4.35 12.71 -6.59
N PRO A 194 3.24 11.97 -6.45
CA PRO A 194 3.25 10.68 -5.81
C PRO A 194 4.00 9.66 -6.68
N HIS A 195 5.09 9.10 -6.15
CA HIS A 195 5.85 8.02 -6.79
C HIS A 195 5.13 6.65 -6.72
N SER A 196 4.00 6.58 -6.02
CA SER A 196 3.10 5.43 -5.98
C SER A 196 1.77 5.79 -6.62
N LYS A 197 1.26 4.92 -7.49
CA LYS A 197 -0.03 5.09 -8.18
C LYS A 197 -0.89 3.86 -7.98
N HIS A 198 -2.06 4.00 -7.39
CA HIS A 198 -3.03 2.89 -7.32
C HIS A 198 -4.03 3.03 -8.46
N VAL A 199 -4.29 1.93 -9.17
CA VAL A 199 -5.27 1.85 -10.24
C VAL A 199 -6.24 0.72 -9.93
N TYR A 200 -7.53 1.03 -10.03
CA TYR A 200 -8.62 0.10 -9.76
C TYR A 200 -9.36 -0.15 -11.06
N LEU A 201 -9.37 -1.40 -11.51
CA LEU A 201 -10.04 -1.79 -12.74
C LEU A 201 -11.30 -2.57 -12.38
N SER A 202 -12.47 -1.95 -12.63
CA SER A 202 -13.76 -2.63 -12.50
C SER A 202 -13.97 -3.57 -13.68
N LEU A 203 -14.33 -4.81 -13.39
CA LEU A 203 -14.65 -5.83 -14.39
C LEU A 203 -16.16 -5.90 -14.68
N SER A 204 -16.95 -4.96 -14.15
CA SER A 204 -18.41 -4.93 -14.31
C SER A 204 -18.89 -4.82 -15.76
N ALA A 205 -18.06 -4.25 -16.65
CA ALA A 205 -18.38 -4.10 -18.07
C ALA A 205 -17.98 -5.31 -18.93
N CYS A 206 -17.32 -6.32 -18.34
CA CYS A 206 -16.84 -7.49 -19.06
C CYS A 206 -17.96 -8.55 -19.17
N THR A 207 -18.07 -9.18 -20.34
CA THR A 207 -19.08 -10.23 -20.60
C THR A 207 -18.57 -11.59 -20.11
N PRO A 208 -19.37 -12.33 -19.33
CA PRO A 208 -19.03 -13.69 -18.94
C PRO A 208 -18.74 -14.62 -20.13
N GLY A 209 -17.86 -15.59 -19.93
CA GLY A 209 -17.44 -16.58 -20.93
C GLY A 209 -16.39 -16.10 -21.93
N LYS A 210 -15.96 -14.84 -21.88
CA LYS A 210 -14.88 -14.31 -22.72
C LYS A 210 -13.57 -14.15 -21.95
N MET A 211 -12.46 -14.39 -22.67
CA MET A 211 -11.12 -14.12 -22.16
C MET A 211 -10.78 -12.63 -22.30
N TYR A 212 -10.17 -12.10 -21.25
CA TYR A 212 -9.71 -10.73 -21.20
C TYR A 212 -8.26 -10.66 -20.75
N VAL A 213 -7.59 -9.59 -21.16
CA VAL A 213 -6.22 -9.28 -20.81
C VAL A 213 -6.14 -7.87 -20.22
N ILE A 214 -5.36 -7.73 -19.16
CA ILE A 214 -4.98 -6.44 -18.58
C ILE A 214 -3.56 -6.14 -19.03
N LYS A 215 -3.36 -5.03 -19.72
CA LYS A 215 -2.05 -4.63 -20.24
C LYS A 215 -1.83 -3.13 -20.08
N THR A 216 -0.57 -2.71 -20.25
CA THR A 216 -0.21 -1.30 -20.33
C THR A 216 -0.64 -0.70 -21.66
N ASP A 217 -1.26 0.48 -21.63
CA ASP A 217 -1.57 1.25 -22.84
C ASP A 217 -0.32 1.99 -23.37
N SER A 218 -0.45 2.61 -24.55
CA SER A 218 0.63 3.39 -25.17
C SER A 218 1.04 4.65 -24.40
N GLN A 219 0.23 5.08 -23.43
CA GLN A 219 0.45 6.23 -22.54
C GLN A 219 0.97 5.80 -21.15
N GLY A 220 1.20 4.50 -20.91
CA GLY A 220 1.60 3.97 -19.62
C GLY A 220 0.48 3.92 -18.56
N GLY A 221 -0.78 3.95 -18.98
CA GLY A 221 -1.95 3.55 -18.20
C GLY A 221 -2.19 2.04 -18.26
N LEU A 222 -3.22 1.57 -17.56
CA LEU A 222 -3.66 0.17 -17.62
C LEU A 222 -5.03 0.12 -18.30
N GLU A 223 -5.19 -0.83 -19.20
CA GLU A 223 -6.44 -1.07 -19.91
C GLU A 223 -6.83 -2.54 -19.88
N VAL A 224 -8.14 -2.80 -19.95
CA VAL A 224 -8.73 -4.14 -20.08
C VAL A 224 -9.16 -4.32 -21.53
N ARG A 225 -8.71 -5.39 -22.19
CA ARG A 225 -9.12 -5.73 -23.56
C ARG A 225 -9.60 -7.17 -23.63
N ALA A 226 -10.57 -7.44 -24.50
CA ALA A 226 -10.93 -8.81 -24.86
C ALA A 226 -9.81 -9.40 -25.74
N GLU A 227 -9.51 -10.69 -25.55
CA GLU A 227 -8.68 -11.48 -26.47
C GLU A 227 -9.52 -12.07 -27.61
#